data_AF-A0A8S3I2F8-F1
#
_entry.id   AF-A0A8S3I2F8-F1
#
_cell.length_a   1.000
_cell.length_b   1.000
_cell.length_c   1.000
_cell.angle_alpha   90.00
_cell.angle_beta   90.00
_cell.angle_gamma   90.00
#
_symmetry.space_group_name_H-M   'P 1'
#
loop_
_entity.id
_entity.type
_entity.pdbx_description
1 polymer ?
#
loop_
_entity_poly.entity_id
_entity_poly.type
_entity_poly.pdbx_seq_one_letter_code
_entity_poly.pdbx_strand_id
1 'polypeptide(L)'
;VSTEEGKAFADFHNISFIETSSKSALYVQEAFALIAREIYDLLIEGRIHVQKGWDGVKAGPNVAAPAQNQPIDVTQNNQNHRSGCCGG
;
A
#
# COMPACT_ATOMS: atom_id res chain seq x y z
N VAL A 1 14.81 27.33 -1.69
CA VAL A 1 14.87 26.15 -0.82
C VAL A 1 16.24 25.56 -0.96
N SER A 2 16.98 25.39 0.13
CA SER A 2 18.27 24.70 0.10
C SER A 2 18.09 23.21 0.41
N THR A 3 19.08 22.40 0.05
CA THR A 3 19.09 20.97 0.36
C THR A 3 19.02 20.72 1.87
N GLU A 4 19.71 21.55 2.66
CA GLU A 4 19.74 21.45 4.12
C GLU A 4 18.37 21.77 4.73
N GLU A 5 17.68 22.79 4.22
CA GLU A 5 16.33 23.14 4.64
C GLU A 5 15.35 22.01 4.35
N GLY A 6 15.40 21.45 3.13
CA GLY A 6 14.54 20.33 2.74
C GLY A 6 14.80 19.07 3.57
N LYS A 7 16.07 18.76 3.84
CA LYS A 7 16.45 17.63 4.70
C LYS A 7 15.99 17.85 6.14
N ALA A 8 16.20 19.03 6.71
CA ALA A 8 15.78 19.34 8.09
C ALA A 8 14.26 19.24 8.25
N PHE A 9 13.49 19.66 7.25
CA PHE A 9 12.03 19.51 7.25
C PHE A 9 11.61 18.04 7.23
N ALA A 10 12.27 17.22 6.41
CA ALA A 10 11.99 15.80 6.31
C ALA A 10 12.33 15.05 7.62
N ASP A 11 13.50 15.33 8.20
CA ASP A 11 13.93 14.79 9.49
C ASP A 11 12.94 15.15 10.61
N PHE A 12 12.44 16.40 10.63
CA PHE A 12 11.45 16.85 11.62
C PHE A 12 10.11 16.09 11.51
N HIS A 13 9.67 15.77 10.29
CA HIS A 13 8.43 15.03 10.04
C HIS A 13 8.62 13.52 9.97
N ASN A 14 9.85 13.02 10.16
CA ASN A 14 10.20 11.61 10.05
C ASN A 14 9.78 11.00 8.69
N ILE A 15 10.03 11.75 7.61
CA ILE A 15 9.86 11.33 6.22
C ILE A 15 11.20 11.34 5.50
N SER A 16 11.34 10.53 4.45
CA SER A 16 12.57 10.46 3.67
C SER A 16 12.76 11.66 2.73
N PHE A 17 14.00 12.10 2.56
CA PHE A 17 14.38 13.19 1.66
C PHE A 17 15.28 12.71 0.53
N ILE A 18 14.95 13.09 -0.71
CA ILE A 18 15.79 12.88 -1.89
C ILE A 18 15.54 14.00 -2.90
N GLU A 19 16.59 14.72 -3.30
CA GLU A 19 16.49 15.69 -4.40
C GLU A 19 16.50 14.96 -5.73
N THR A 20 15.63 15.37 -6.65
CA THR A 20 15.51 14.76 -7.99
C THR A 20 15.53 15.84 -9.06
N SER A 21 15.95 15.46 -10.27
CA SER A 21 15.83 16.32 -11.45
C SER A 21 15.29 15.52 -12.62
N SER A 22 14.00 15.72 -12.93
CA SER A 22 13.36 15.11 -14.10
C SER A 22 14.01 15.54 -15.41
N LYS A 23 14.55 16.77 -15.47
CA LYS A 23 15.21 17.31 -16.67
C LYS A 23 16.49 16.56 -17.02
N SER A 24 17.26 16.16 -16.01
CA SER A 24 18.54 15.45 -16.17
C SER A 24 18.46 13.98 -15.76
N ALA A 25 17.25 13.47 -15.51
CA ALA A 25 16.99 12.11 -15.02
C ALA A 25 17.81 11.73 -13.76
N LEU A 26 18.12 12.71 -12.89
CA LEU A 26 18.89 12.45 -11.67
C LEU A 26 17.96 12.01 -10.55
N TYR A 27 18.31 10.89 -9.92
CA TYR A 27 17.71 10.36 -8.69
C TYR A 27 16.22 10.02 -8.76
N VAL A 28 15.62 10.07 -9.95
CA VAL A 28 14.19 9.79 -10.14
C VAL A 28 13.90 8.32 -9.84
N GLN A 29 14.69 7.39 -10.39
CA GLN A 29 14.50 5.96 -10.16
C GLN A 29 14.70 5.59 -8.70
N GLU A 30 15.73 6.16 -8.07
CA GLU A 30 16.07 5.97 -6.68
C GLU A 30 14.94 6.47 -5.76
N ALA A 31 14.33 7.62 -6.07
CA ALA A 31 13.21 8.14 -5.32
C ALA A 31 11.99 7.21 -5.36
N PHE A 32 11.63 6.71 -6.55
CA PHE A 32 10.54 5.73 -6.68
C PHE A 32 10.86 4.40 -5.98
N ALA A 33 12.10 3.91 -6.10
CA ALA A 33 12.51 2.67 -5.47
C ALA A 33 12.52 2.76 -3.93
N LEU A 34 12.95 3.90 -3.39
CA LEU A 34 12.95 4.17 -1.95
C LEU A 34 11.53 4.09 -1.39
N ILE A 35 10.59 4.82 -1.99
CA ILE A 35 9.19 4.85 -1.53
C ILE A 35 8.53 3.47 -1.69
N ALA A 36 8.78 2.77 -2.81
CA ALA A 36 8.22 1.44 -3.02
C ALA A 36 8.69 0.42 -1.98
N ARG A 37 9.97 0.49 -1.56
CA ARG A 37 10.52 -0.36 -0.49
C ARG A 37 9.89 -0.05 0.85
N GLU A 38 9.80 1.23 1.22
CA GLU A 38 9.17 1.65 2.48
C GLU A 38 7.71 1.18 2.57
N ILE A 39 6.94 1.32 1.49
CA ILE A 39 5.55 0.82 1.43
C ILE A 39 5.50 -0.70 1.58
N TYR A 40 6.43 -1.42 0.96
CA TYR A 40 6.51 -2.88 1.09
C TYR A 40 6.84 -3.30 2.54
N ASP A 41 7.80 -2.62 3.18
CA ASP A 41 8.16 -2.91 4.57
C ASP A 41 6.97 -2.65 5.51
N LEU A 42 6.24 -1.55 5.32
CA LEU A 42 5.00 -1.26 6.06
C LEU A 42 3.93 -2.35 5.87
N LEU A 43 3.86 -2.96 4.68
CA LEU A 43 2.93 -4.05 4.41
C LEU A 43 3.35 -5.33 5.14
N ILE A 44 4.65 -5.66 5.15
CA ILE A 44 5.19 -6.83 5.86
C ILE A 44 5.07 -6.67 7.39
N GLU A 45 5.28 -5.46 7.91
CA GLU A 45 5.06 -5.11 9.31
C GLU A 45 3.57 -5.12 9.72
N GLY A 46 2.65 -5.23 8.76
CA GLY A 46 1.20 -5.21 9.00
C GLY A 46 0.64 -3.82 9.35
N ARG A 47 1.43 -2.75 9.15
CA ARG A 47 1.02 -1.37 9.39
C ARG A 47 0.07 -0.84 8.32
N ILE A 48 0.17 -1.40 7.10
CA ILE A 48 -0.80 -1.21 6.03
C ILE A 48 -1.28 -2.58 5.55
N HIS A 49 -2.50 -2.65 5.01
CA HIS A 49 -3.10 -3.91 4.59
C HIS A 49 -4.04 -3.72 3.40
N VAL A 50 -4.24 -4.77 2.60
CA VAL A 50 -5.20 -4.77 1.50
C VAL A 50 -6.61 -4.63 2.06
N GLN A 51 -7.39 -3.69 1.52
CA GLN A 51 -8.78 -3.43 1.94
C GLN A 51 -9.72 -3.49 0.75
N LYS A 52 -10.89 -4.09 0.92
CA LYS A 52 -11.91 -4.14 -0.13
C LYS A 52 -12.41 -2.72 -0.43
N GLY A 53 -12.39 -2.33 -1.70
CA GLY A 53 -12.80 -0.99 -2.14
C GLY A 53 -11.74 0.09 -1.94
N TRP A 54 -10.52 -0.27 -1.50
CA TRP A 54 -9.39 0.64 -1.43
C TRP A 54 -8.35 0.29 -2.51
N ASP A 55 -7.92 1.29 -3.27
CA ASP A 55 -6.98 1.11 -4.38
C ASP A 55 -5.52 1.39 -4.01
N GLY A 56 -5.22 1.76 -2.75
CA GLY A 56 -3.86 2.11 -2.32
C GLY A 56 -2.90 0.93 -2.24
N VAL A 57 -3.39 -0.28 -1.91
CA VAL A 57 -2.60 -1.52 -1.89
C VAL A 57 -3.45 -2.66 -2.45
N LYS A 58 -2.94 -3.37 -3.46
CA LYS A 58 -3.64 -4.51 -4.09
C LYS A 58 -2.73 -5.72 -4.14
N ALA A 59 -3.33 -6.90 -3.95
CA ALA A 59 -2.63 -8.16 -4.24
C ALA A 59 -2.41 -8.28 -5.75
N GLY A 60 -1.19 -8.66 -6.14
CA GLY A 60 -0.90 -8.99 -7.54
C GLY A 60 -1.65 -10.25 -7.96
N PRO A 61 -1.92 -10.43 -9.27
CA PRO A 61 -2.73 -11.54 -9.79
C PRO A 61 -2.18 -12.94 -9.44
N ASN A 62 -0.90 -13.05 -9.10
CA ASN A 62 -0.22 -14.31 -8.76
C ASN A 62 0.22 -14.40 -7.30
N VAL A 63 -0.10 -13.39 -6.47
CA VAL A 63 0.20 -13.42 -5.04
C VAL A 63 -1.05 -13.95 -4.37
N ALA A 64 -1.05 -15.24 -4.00
CA ALA A 64 -2.02 -15.73 -3.02
C ALA A 64 -1.90 -14.78 -1.82
N ALA A 65 -2.96 -14.01 -1.57
CA ALA A 65 -2.96 -13.02 -0.49
C ALA A 65 -2.38 -13.71 0.77
N PRO A 66 -1.33 -13.15 1.42
CA PRO A 66 -0.83 -13.73 2.65
C PRO A 66 -2.04 -13.92 3.55
N ALA A 67 -2.22 -15.16 4.02
CA ALA A 67 -3.45 -15.67 4.62
C ALA A 67 -4.11 -14.56 5.41
N GLN A 68 -5.24 -14.07 4.87
CA GLN A 68 -6.06 -13.08 5.53
C GLN A 68 -6.24 -13.58 6.96
N ASN A 69 -5.75 -12.83 7.96
CA ASN A 69 -6.25 -12.97 9.31
C ASN A 69 -7.75 -12.69 9.21
N GLN A 70 -8.52 -13.76 9.04
CA GLN A 70 -9.96 -13.70 8.93
C GLN A 70 -10.47 -13.09 10.24
N PRO A 71 -11.37 -12.09 10.19
CA PRO A 71 -12.13 -11.73 11.36
C PRO A 71 -12.87 -12.99 11.84
N ILE A 72 -12.83 -13.28 13.12
CA ILE A 72 -13.64 -14.34 13.71
C ILE A 72 -15.11 -13.93 13.55
N ASP A 73 -15.84 -14.54 12.62
CA ASP A 73 -17.27 -14.33 12.45
C ASP A 73 -18.03 -15.21 13.45
N VAL A 74 -18.55 -14.59 14.51
CA VAL A 74 -19.34 -15.24 15.58
C VAL A 74 -20.78 -15.54 15.14
N THR A 75 -21.16 -15.23 13.90
CA THR A 75 -22.51 -15.50 13.38
C THR A 75 -22.51 -16.58 12.31
N GLN A 76 -22.17 -17.81 12.70
CA GLN A 76 -22.73 -18.98 12.03
C GLN A 76 -24.25 -18.97 12.21
N ASN A 77 -24.97 -18.56 11.17
CA ASN A 77 -26.31 -19.10 10.98
C ASN A 77 -26.53 -19.50 9.52
N ASN A 78 -26.18 -20.77 9.28
CA ASN A 78 -26.84 -21.68 8.36
C ASN A 78 -28.18 -21.17 7.81
N GLN A 79 -28.23 -20.72 6.55
CA GLN A 79 -29.33 -21.01 5.62
C GLN A 79 -28.83 -21.03 4.17
N ASN A 80 -28.73 -22.24 3.63
CA ASN A 80 -28.92 -22.52 2.21
C ASN A 80 -30.08 -21.69 1.65
N HIS A 81 -29.94 -20.98 0.51
CA HIS A 81 -31.01 -20.81 -0.50
C HIS A 81 -30.46 -20.22 -1.83
N ARG A 82 -30.24 -21.12 -2.78
CA ARG A 82 -30.53 -21.09 -4.23
C ARG A 82 -30.70 -19.75 -4.99
N SER A 83 -29.84 -19.61 -6.02
CA SER A 83 -30.10 -19.20 -7.43
C SER A 83 -30.95 -17.95 -7.77
N GLY A 84 -30.41 -17.08 -8.64
CA GLY A 84 -31.24 -16.20 -9.49
C GLY A 84 -30.44 -15.17 -10.32
N CYS A 85 -30.36 -15.40 -11.63
CA CYS A 85 -29.79 -14.52 -12.67
C CYS A 85 -30.67 -13.29 -13.01
N CYS A 86 -30.02 -12.27 -13.58
CA CYS A 86 -30.43 -11.25 -14.59
C CYS A 86 -31.87 -10.66 -14.59
N GLY A 87 -31.95 -9.32 -14.72
CA GLY A 87 -33.05 -8.64 -15.44
C GLY A 87 -33.42 -7.26 -14.89
N GLY A 88 -33.38 -6.24 -15.75
CA GLY A 88 -33.86 -4.87 -15.49
C GLY A 88 -33.16 -3.85 -16.38
#